data_AF-A0A8H7SVA4-F1
#
_entry.id   AF-A0A8H7SVA4-F1
#
_cell.length_a   1.000
_cell.length_b   1.000
_cell.length_c   1.000
_cell.angle_alpha   90.00
_cell.angle_beta   90.00
_cell.angle_gamma   90.00
#
_symmetry.space_group_name_H-M   'P 1'
#
loop_
_entity.id
_entity.type
_entity.pdbx_description
1 polymer ?
#
loop_
_entity_poly.entity_id
_entity_poly.type
_entity_poly.pdbx_seq_one_letter_code
_entity_poly.pdbx_strand_id
1 'polypeptide(L)'
;MQPLGDLQDAFTELNINIPTEEEEYLLPEWKDITSFVDEATQEFKVGQLVHLQSFTLFDAMSAIEIMDPRMDTGMLVKENPNTFDIQNRISIEETLGIMDRLLTREMAWISGHSLSQTVYTCIYFHHIATLNQLPMPTLTSSMDDIMYGVLKTYILATVKCCHYIWTEMTQGNVFEEEDFTTNLFGLSFNDQHPDVAIFNDIDSSVMLLNHLLNMDLSEEQSKIIKEILNRIEIRKSFLLSLVFFSQVEGSHLPQANSELTKVISLLQNIDLGLGKDIPEAFDPNINRKLTSQTPPRPVELVSPEQSYKEFGLLIGRLASICTVVNFPSVTSLMVRFFFFFFFFFFLVLRVFFFFFFLLFFFFFLF
;
A
#
# COMPACT_ATOMS: atom_id res chain seq x y z
N MET A 1 -14.39 20.70 26.12
CA MET A 1 -15.26 19.54 25.88
C MET A 1 -16.18 19.92 24.74
N GLN A 2 -15.84 19.51 23.51
CA GLN A 2 -16.85 19.51 22.45
C GLN A 2 -17.88 18.43 22.80
N PRO A 3 -19.17 18.67 22.55
CA PRO A 3 -20.18 17.62 22.70
C PRO A 3 -19.79 16.46 21.77
N LEU A 4 -19.92 15.21 22.26
CA LEU A 4 -19.82 14.05 21.38
C LEU A 4 -20.76 14.29 20.19
N GLY A 5 -20.26 14.15 18.97
CA GLY A 5 -21.09 14.14 17.77
C GLY A 5 -22.18 13.09 17.93
N ASP A 6 -23.35 13.35 17.35
CA ASP A 6 -24.49 12.47 17.50
C ASP A 6 -24.13 11.09 16.95
N LEU A 7 -24.34 10.03 17.75
CA LEU A 7 -24.01 8.66 17.38
C LEU A 7 -24.68 8.27 16.05
N GLN A 8 -25.82 8.89 15.75
CA GLN A 8 -26.57 8.70 14.51
C GLN A 8 -25.76 9.09 13.26
N ASP A 9 -24.95 10.14 13.33
CA ASP A 9 -24.14 10.58 12.19
C ASP A 9 -23.05 9.53 11.86
N ALA A 10 -22.43 8.95 12.90
CA ALA A 10 -21.41 7.91 12.75
C ALA A 10 -21.96 6.61 12.17
N PHE A 11 -23.17 6.20 12.55
CA PHE A 11 -23.81 5.00 12.00
C PHE A 11 -24.25 5.18 10.54
N THR A 12 -24.67 6.39 10.18
CA THR A 12 -25.07 6.74 8.81
C THR A 12 -23.87 6.68 7.85
N GLU A 13 -22.71 7.18 8.27
CA GLU A 13 -21.46 7.09 7.48
C GLU A 13 -20.98 5.65 7.28
N LEU A 14 -21.25 4.76 8.24
CA LEU A 14 -20.87 3.34 8.19
C LEU A 14 -21.89 2.46 7.46
N ASN A 15 -22.97 3.03 6.90
CA ASN A 15 -24.07 2.29 6.27
C ASN A 15 -24.68 1.22 7.20
N ILE A 16 -24.58 1.43 8.52
CA ILE A 16 -25.18 0.57 9.52
C ILE A 16 -26.63 1.03 9.63
N ASN A 17 -27.54 0.21 9.13
CA ASN A 17 -28.96 0.50 9.19
C ASN A 17 -29.39 0.50 10.66
N ILE A 18 -29.60 1.68 11.24
CA ILE A 18 -30.20 1.81 12.57
C ILE A 18 -31.69 1.49 12.37
N PRO A 19 -32.21 0.43 13.00
CA PRO A 19 -33.62 0.10 12.89
C PRO A 19 -34.44 1.29 13.41
N THR A 20 -35.40 1.74 12.61
CA THR A 20 -36.38 2.74 13.03
C THR A 20 -37.27 2.17 14.14
N GLU A 21 -37.99 3.00 14.91
CA GLU A 21 -38.97 2.51 15.92
C GLU A 21 -40.00 1.54 15.29
N GLU A 22 -40.23 1.65 13.97
CA GLU A 22 -41.07 0.75 13.18
C GLU A 22 -40.35 -0.53 12.71
N GLU A 23 -39.09 -0.78 13.04
CA GLU A 23 -38.34 -2.01 12.72
C GLU A 23 -37.89 -2.76 13.98
N GLU A 24 -38.20 -2.22 15.16
CA GLU A 24 -37.80 -2.75 16.47
C GLU A 24 -38.36 -4.16 16.73
N TYR A 25 -39.54 -4.48 16.18
CA TYR A 25 -40.17 -5.81 16.30
C TYR A 25 -39.56 -6.89 15.41
N LEU A 26 -38.65 -6.54 14.49
CA LEU A 26 -37.86 -7.49 13.71
C LEU A 26 -36.50 -7.81 14.35
N LEU A 27 -36.13 -7.09 15.42
CA LEU A 27 -34.90 -7.35 16.15
C LEU A 27 -35.08 -8.59 17.04
N PRO A 28 -34.05 -9.45 17.17
CA PRO A 28 -34.08 -10.54 18.13
C PRO A 28 -34.25 -9.98 19.55
N GLU A 29 -35.13 -10.59 20.35
CA GLU A 29 -35.27 -10.26 21.77
C GLU A 29 -33.96 -10.61 22.50
N TRP A 30 -33.20 -9.57 22.88
CA TRP A 30 -32.00 -9.74 23.71
C TRP A 30 -32.40 -9.90 25.17
N LYS A 31 -31.98 -11.02 25.78
CA LYS A 31 -32.14 -11.26 27.21
C LYS A 31 -30.82 -11.02 27.92
N ASP A 32 -30.80 -10.09 28.88
CA ASP A 32 -29.65 -9.89 29.76
C ASP A 32 -29.44 -11.14 30.64
N ILE A 33 -28.21 -11.66 30.62
CA ILE A 33 -27.78 -12.83 31.40
C ILE A 33 -26.60 -12.51 32.33
N THR A 34 -26.25 -11.23 32.51
CA THR A 34 -25.09 -10.80 33.30
C THR A 34 -25.13 -11.37 34.72
N SER A 35 -26.28 -11.26 35.39
CA SER A 35 -26.45 -11.77 36.75
C SER A 35 -26.28 -13.29 36.85
N PHE A 36 -26.75 -14.03 35.85
CA PHE A 36 -26.63 -15.48 35.80
C PHE A 36 -25.16 -15.91 35.64
N VAL A 37 -24.40 -15.22 34.77
CA VAL A 37 -22.97 -15.50 34.57
C VAL A 37 -22.17 -15.16 35.84
N ASP A 38 -22.45 -14.04 36.49
CA ASP A 38 -21.80 -13.66 37.75
C ASP A 38 -22.07 -14.66 38.87
N GLU A 39 -23.30 -15.15 39.02
CA GLU A 39 -23.63 -16.17 40.03
C GLU A 39 -22.96 -17.51 39.73
N ALA A 40 -23.04 -17.98 38.48
CA ALA A 40 -22.43 -19.24 38.06
C ALA A 40 -20.90 -19.23 38.22
N THR A 41 -20.26 -18.08 38.02
CA THR A 41 -18.80 -17.97 38.12
C THR A 41 -18.27 -18.02 39.55
N GLN A 42 -19.09 -17.70 40.56
CA GLN A 42 -18.71 -17.79 41.98
C GLN A 42 -18.47 -19.22 42.46
N GLU A 43 -19.02 -20.23 41.78
CA GLU A 43 -18.83 -21.63 42.13
C GLU A 43 -17.48 -22.19 41.67
N PHE A 44 -16.75 -21.50 40.78
CA PHE A 44 -15.46 -21.99 40.28
C PHE A 44 -14.36 -21.89 41.33
N LYS A 45 -13.56 -22.94 41.41
CA LYS A 45 -12.28 -22.94 42.11
C LYS A 45 -11.19 -22.36 41.21
N VAL A 46 -10.16 -21.79 41.82
CA VAL A 46 -8.96 -21.30 41.12
C VAL A 46 -8.40 -22.41 40.22
N GLY A 47 -8.20 -22.10 38.94
CA GLY A 47 -7.68 -23.02 37.92
C GLY A 47 -8.74 -23.82 37.16
N GLN A 48 -10.03 -23.64 37.45
CA GLN A 48 -11.11 -24.19 36.64
C GLN A 48 -11.46 -23.25 35.48
N LEU A 49 -11.70 -23.82 34.30
CA LEU A 49 -12.08 -23.11 33.09
C LEU A 49 -13.19 -23.87 32.38
N VAL A 50 -14.24 -23.17 31.95
CA VAL A 50 -15.27 -23.73 31.08
C VAL A 50 -14.94 -23.35 29.64
N HIS A 51 -14.70 -24.37 28.82
CA HIS A 51 -14.47 -24.21 27.39
C HIS A 51 -14.94 -25.46 26.66
N LEU A 52 -15.05 -25.38 25.33
CA LEU A 52 -15.34 -26.55 24.49
C LEU A 52 -14.20 -27.57 24.56
N GLN A 53 -14.51 -28.86 24.45
CA GLN A 53 -13.50 -29.92 24.46
C GLN A 53 -12.47 -29.79 23.32
N SER A 54 -12.84 -29.14 22.22
CA SER A 54 -11.96 -28.87 21.08
C SER A 54 -11.07 -27.65 21.25
N PHE A 55 -11.37 -26.77 22.22
CA PHE A 55 -10.60 -25.54 22.43
C PHE A 55 -9.34 -25.84 23.23
N THR A 56 -8.18 -25.41 22.74
CA THR A 56 -6.91 -25.57 23.44
C THR A 56 -6.45 -24.27 24.07
N LEU A 57 -5.73 -24.35 25.19
CA LEU A 57 -5.13 -23.16 25.80
C LEU A 57 -4.06 -22.51 24.92
N PHE A 58 -3.54 -23.23 23.92
CA PHE A 58 -2.65 -22.66 22.92
C PHE A 58 -3.41 -21.66 22.02
N ASP A 59 -4.65 -21.98 21.65
CA ASP A 59 -5.51 -21.06 20.89
C ASP A 59 -5.85 -19.80 21.69
N ALA A 60 -5.91 -19.90 23.02
CA ALA A 60 -6.10 -18.75 23.90
C ALA A 60 -4.91 -17.78 23.89
N MET A 61 -3.70 -18.22 23.50
CA MET A 61 -2.50 -17.37 23.50
C MET A 61 -2.53 -16.30 22.40
N SER A 62 -3.36 -16.44 21.37
CA SER A 62 -3.55 -15.45 20.31
C SER A 62 -4.73 -14.50 20.55
N ALA A 63 -5.47 -14.68 21.66
CA ALA A 63 -6.62 -13.86 21.97
C ALA A 63 -6.23 -12.39 22.21
N ILE A 64 -7.05 -11.46 21.74
CA ILE A 64 -6.91 -10.02 21.98
C ILE A 64 -7.56 -9.69 23.32
N GLU A 65 -6.85 -8.95 24.18
CA GLU A 65 -7.37 -8.43 25.43
C GLU A 65 -7.96 -7.03 25.22
N ILE A 66 -9.27 -6.90 25.44
CA ILE A 66 -9.97 -5.60 25.39
C ILE A 66 -9.56 -4.78 26.61
N MET A 67 -9.44 -3.46 26.45
CA MET A 67 -8.93 -2.49 27.42
C MET A 67 -7.42 -2.56 27.72
N ASP A 68 -6.66 -3.44 27.06
CA ASP A 68 -5.21 -3.41 27.14
C ASP A 68 -4.64 -2.36 26.15
N PRO A 69 -3.81 -1.39 26.59
CA PRO A 69 -3.28 -0.34 25.71
C PRO A 69 -2.41 -0.81 24.54
N ARG A 70 -1.89 -2.05 24.57
CA ARG A 70 -1.03 -2.62 23.53
C ARG A 70 -1.79 -3.57 22.60
N MET A 71 -2.80 -4.26 23.11
CA MET A 71 -3.55 -5.27 22.35
C MET A 71 -4.86 -4.72 21.78
N ASP A 72 -5.51 -3.79 22.49
CA ASP A 72 -6.79 -3.22 22.08
C ASP A 72 -6.60 -2.01 21.16
N THR A 73 -6.93 -2.23 19.88
CA THR A 73 -6.92 -1.16 18.88
C THR A 73 -8.10 -0.18 19.05
N GLY A 74 -9.18 -0.58 19.72
CA GLY A 74 -10.34 0.26 20.02
C GLY A 74 -10.11 1.22 21.20
N MET A 75 -8.99 1.10 21.92
CA MET A 75 -8.64 2.01 23.01
C MET A 75 -8.41 3.44 22.52
N LEU A 76 -9.09 4.39 23.15
CA LEU A 76 -8.98 5.82 22.87
C LEU A 76 -7.56 6.32 23.19
N VAL A 77 -6.76 6.53 22.14
CA VAL A 77 -5.55 7.37 22.23
C VAL A 77 -5.94 8.77 21.81
N LYS A 78 -5.39 9.79 22.49
CA LYS A 78 -5.59 11.21 22.15
C LYS A 78 -5.47 11.38 20.63
N GLU A 79 -6.61 11.66 20.00
CA GLU A 79 -6.68 11.85 18.55
C GLU A 79 -5.79 13.04 18.15
N ASN A 80 -5.21 12.95 16.96
CA ASN A 80 -4.80 14.17 16.27
C ASN A 80 -6.09 14.88 15.84
N PRO A 81 -6.34 16.12 16.31
CA PRO A 81 -7.64 16.79 16.15
C PRO A 81 -7.98 17.21 14.71
N ASN A 82 -7.11 16.93 13.73
CA ASN A 82 -7.28 17.37 12.36
C ASN A 82 -7.72 16.21 11.47
N THR A 83 -9.00 16.18 11.12
CA THR A 83 -9.51 15.38 10.01
C THR A 83 -8.95 15.95 8.71
N PHE A 84 -8.09 15.20 8.02
CA PHE A 84 -7.58 15.61 6.72
C PHE A 84 -8.64 15.40 5.64
N ASP A 85 -9.07 16.50 5.02
CA ASP A 85 -10.02 16.44 3.90
C ASP A 85 -9.27 16.22 2.59
N ILE A 86 -9.62 15.11 1.93
CA ILE A 86 -9.03 14.64 0.68
C ILE A 86 -9.44 15.49 -0.51
N GLN A 87 -10.55 16.24 -0.42
CA GLN A 87 -11.01 17.09 -1.52
C GLN A 87 -10.29 18.43 -1.58
N ASN A 88 -9.63 18.83 -0.49
CA ASN A 88 -8.88 20.08 -0.45
C ASN A 88 -7.74 20.05 -1.46
N ARG A 89 -7.62 21.14 -2.22
CA ARG A 89 -6.48 21.36 -3.10
C ARG A 89 -5.26 21.68 -2.25
N ILE A 90 -4.17 20.99 -2.56
CA ILE A 90 -2.89 21.14 -1.87
C ILE A 90 -1.88 21.82 -2.78
N SER A 91 -0.83 22.38 -2.19
CA SER A 91 0.21 23.08 -2.95
C SER A 91 1.07 22.12 -3.79
N ILE A 92 1.89 22.68 -4.70
CA ILE A 92 2.83 21.90 -5.51
C ILE A 92 3.90 21.22 -4.65
N GLU A 93 4.38 21.90 -3.60
CA GLU A 93 5.38 21.39 -2.65
C GLU A 93 4.78 20.24 -1.83
N GLU A 94 3.54 20.42 -1.40
CA GLU A 94 2.76 19.44 -0.66
C GLU A 94 2.48 18.18 -1.49
N THR A 95 2.13 18.36 -2.77
CA THR A 95 1.97 17.26 -3.73
C THR A 95 3.24 16.43 -3.85
N LEU A 96 4.39 17.09 -4.03
CA LEU A 96 5.69 16.41 -4.11
C LEU A 96 6.02 15.68 -2.80
N GLY A 97 5.77 16.32 -1.65
CA GLY A 97 5.97 15.73 -0.34
C GLY A 97 5.16 14.45 -0.12
N ILE A 98 3.88 14.43 -0.51
CA ILE A 98 3.04 13.23 -0.43
C ILE A 98 3.58 12.11 -1.32
N MET A 99 4.01 12.42 -2.55
CA MET A 99 4.59 11.40 -3.46
C MET A 99 5.83 10.74 -2.87
N ASP A 100 6.76 11.53 -2.34
CA ASP A 100 8.00 11.02 -1.75
C ASP A 100 7.72 10.19 -0.48
N ARG A 101 6.80 10.66 0.36
CA ARG A 101 6.35 9.95 1.57
C ARG A 101 5.60 8.66 1.28
N LEU A 102 4.89 8.60 0.15
CA LEU A 102 4.20 7.39 -0.29
C LEU A 102 5.20 6.35 -0.77
N LEU A 103 6.24 6.74 -1.52
CA LEU A 103 7.31 5.82 -1.93
C LEU A 103 8.07 5.26 -0.70
N THR A 104 8.37 6.08 0.30
CA THR A 104 9.00 5.59 1.55
C THR A 104 8.18 4.49 2.21
N ARG A 105 6.85 4.65 2.26
CA ARG A 105 5.94 3.66 2.85
C ARG A 105 5.83 2.41 1.99
N GLU A 106 5.78 2.55 0.67
CA GLU A 106 5.83 1.43 -0.26
C GLU A 106 7.12 0.62 -0.09
N MET A 107 8.27 1.28 0.07
CA MET A 107 9.54 0.60 0.34
C MET A 107 9.56 -0.08 1.70
N ALA A 108 8.99 0.54 2.74
CA ALA A 108 8.86 -0.10 4.05
C ALA A 108 8.00 -1.37 4.01
N TRP A 109 6.92 -1.36 3.21
CA TRP A 109 6.08 -2.53 2.97
C TRP A 109 6.83 -3.63 2.23
N ILE A 110 7.53 -3.30 1.13
CA ILE A 110 8.36 -4.25 0.37
C ILE A 110 9.49 -4.82 1.25
N SER A 111 9.88 -4.13 2.32
CA SER A 111 10.84 -4.61 3.31
C SER A 111 10.30 -5.60 4.34
N GLY A 112 9.00 -5.93 4.30
CA GLY A 112 8.36 -6.94 5.16
C GLY A 112 7.46 -6.37 6.26
N HIS A 113 7.32 -5.04 6.38
CA HIS A 113 6.35 -4.46 7.30
C HIS A 113 4.91 -4.64 6.79
N SER A 114 3.92 -4.57 7.68
CA SER A 114 2.51 -4.74 7.31
C SER A 114 1.95 -3.56 6.51
N LEU A 115 0.96 -3.82 5.65
CA LEU A 115 0.26 -2.79 4.87
C LEU A 115 -0.43 -1.74 5.76
N SER A 116 -1.06 -2.19 6.86
CA SER A 116 -1.78 -1.32 7.80
C SER A 116 -0.89 -0.26 8.46
N GLN A 117 0.41 -0.54 8.62
CA GLN A 117 1.38 0.36 9.24
C GLN A 117 2.20 1.18 8.22
N THR A 118 2.09 0.85 6.94
CA THR A 118 2.91 1.47 5.89
C THR A 118 2.03 2.19 4.89
N VAL A 119 1.65 1.55 3.79
CA VAL A 119 0.95 2.17 2.66
C VAL A 119 -0.46 2.61 3.06
N TYR A 120 -1.19 1.82 3.84
CA TYR A 120 -2.55 2.18 4.28
C TYR A 120 -2.59 3.32 5.30
N THR A 121 -1.45 3.77 5.83
CA THR A 121 -1.45 5.02 6.60
C THR A 121 -1.82 6.22 5.72
N CYS A 122 -1.58 6.15 4.40
CA CYS A 122 -2.02 7.17 3.46
C CYS A 122 -3.56 7.18 3.37
N ILE A 123 -4.18 8.30 3.78
CA ILE A 123 -5.64 8.40 3.89
C ILE A 123 -6.32 8.18 2.53
N TYR A 124 -5.68 8.64 1.44
CA TYR A 124 -6.18 8.49 0.07
C TYR A 124 -6.47 7.03 -0.34
N PHE A 125 -5.77 6.04 0.24
CA PHE A 125 -5.99 4.62 -0.07
C PHE A 125 -7.36 4.11 0.39
N HIS A 126 -8.00 4.77 1.36
CA HIS A 126 -9.33 4.41 1.85
C HIS A 126 -10.47 5.03 1.04
N HIS A 127 -10.14 5.95 0.13
CA HIS A 127 -11.12 6.69 -0.67
C HIS A 127 -10.90 6.51 -2.18
N ILE A 128 -10.38 5.34 -2.59
CA ILE A 128 -10.11 4.99 -4.00
C ILE A 128 -11.37 5.11 -4.85
N ALA A 129 -12.53 4.69 -4.35
CA ALA A 129 -13.80 4.79 -5.07
C ALA A 129 -14.16 6.25 -5.39
N THR A 130 -14.00 7.16 -4.43
CA THR A 130 -14.21 8.60 -4.61
C THR A 130 -13.21 9.18 -5.61
N LEU A 131 -11.94 8.81 -5.49
CA LEU A 131 -10.89 9.26 -6.42
C LEU A 131 -11.15 8.80 -7.85
N ASN A 132 -11.62 7.57 -8.05
CA ASN A 132 -11.94 7.02 -9.36
C ASN A 132 -13.05 7.80 -10.08
N GLN A 133 -14.04 8.31 -9.34
CA GLN A 133 -15.16 9.07 -9.93
C GLN A 133 -14.78 10.47 -10.41
N LEU A 134 -13.68 11.05 -9.92
CA LEU A 134 -13.27 12.40 -10.28
C LEU A 134 -12.69 12.44 -11.71
N PRO A 135 -13.16 13.32 -12.60
CA PRO A 135 -12.61 13.40 -13.95
C PRO A 135 -11.18 13.99 -13.93
N MET A 136 -10.37 13.63 -14.93
CA MET A 136 -9.08 14.28 -15.12
C MET A 136 -9.26 15.76 -15.50
N PRO A 137 -8.42 16.67 -14.98
CA PRO A 137 -8.44 18.07 -15.34
C PRO A 137 -8.06 18.29 -16.80
N THR A 138 -8.43 19.44 -17.34
CA THR A 138 -8.16 19.83 -18.73
C THR A 138 -7.07 20.89 -18.79
N LEU A 139 -6.56 21.19 -20.00
CA LEU A 139 -5.59 22.27 -20.22
C LEU A 139 -6.09 23.66 -19.78
N THR A 140 -7.40 23.83 -19.63
CA THR A 140 -8.04 25.09 -19.18
C THR A 140 -8.29 25.14 -17.66
N SER A 141 -8.02 24.05 -16.94
CA SER A 141 -8.22 23.96 -15.50
C SER A 141 -7.19 24.81 -14.73
N SER A 142 -7.53 25.16 -13.48
CA SER A 142 -6.60 25.87 -12.61
C SER A 142 -5.35 25.02 -12.32
N MET A 143 -4.24 25.67 -11.95
CA MET A 143 -3.02 24.95 -11.57
C MET A 143 -3.27 23.96 -10.43
N ASP A 144 -4.05 24.37 -9.43
CA ASP A 144 -4.39 23.57 -8.26
C ASP A 144 -5.20 22.32 -8.63
N ASP A 145 -6.17 22.45 -9.55
CA ASP A 145 -6.92 21.31 -10.07
C ASP A 145 -6.04 20.34 -10.87
N ILE A 146 -5.12 20.88 -11.67
CA ILE A 146 -4.15 20.07 -12.41
C ILE A 146 -3.26 19.29 -11.44
N MET A 147 -2.72 19.94 -10.42
CA MET A 147 -1.88 19.27 -9.40
C MET A 147 -2.64 18.18 -8.66
N TYR A 148 -3.89 18.46 -8.30
CA TYR A 148 -4.74 17.47 -7.66
C TYR A 148 -5.01 16.25 -8.55
N GLY A 149 -5.29 16.47 -9.85
CA GLY A 149 -5.43 15.39 -10.83
C GLY A 149 -4.16 14.56 -11.01
N VAL A 150 -3.00 15.22 -11.01
CA VAL A 150 -1.68 14.57 -11.06
C VAL A 150 -1.42 13.73 -9.80
N LEU A 151 -1.70 14.26 -8.61
CA LEU A 151 -1.58 13.54 -7.35
C LEU A 151 -2.49 12.31 -7.32
N LYS A 152 -3.77 12.48 -7.68
CA LYS A 152 -4.74 11.39 -7.81
C LYS A 152 -4.18 10.28 -8.69
N THR A 153 -3.69 10.65 -9.88
CA THR A 153 -3.11 9.70 -10.84
C THR A 153 -1.94 8.94 -10.24
N TYR A 154 -1.03 9.64 -9.54
CA TYR A 154 0.10 8.99 -8.85
C TYR A 154 -0.36 8.00 -7.78
N ILE A 155 -1.36 8.37 -6.97
CA ILE A 155 -1.91 7.49 -5.93
C ILE A 155 -2.50 6.24 -6.58
N LEU A 156 -3.38 6.37 -7.58
CA LEU A 156 -3.99 5.23 -8.26
C LEU A 156 -2.95 4.32 -8.91
N ALA A 157 -1.90 4.90 -9.51
CA ALA A 157 -0.78 4.15 -10.05
C ALA A 157 0.01 3.39 -8.96
N THR A 158 0.19 3.97 -7.78
CA THR A 158 0.80 3.28 -6.63
C THR A 158 -0.08 2.15 -6.13
N VAL A 159 -1.40 2.33 -6.03
CA VAL A 159 -2.34 1.26 -5.65
C VAL A 159 -2.23 0.09 -6.66
N LYS A 160 -2.09 0.39 -7.95
CA LYS A 160 -1.80 -0.62 -8.99
C LYS A 160 -0.47 -1.34 -8.80
N CYS A 161 0.61 -0.61 -8.53
CA CYS A 161 1.90 -1.21 -8.20
C CYS A 161 1.78 -2.18 -7.01
N CYS A 162 1.11 -1.74 -5.93
CA CYS A 162 0.84 -2.60 -4.78
C CYS A 162 0.01 -3.83 -5.14
N HIS A 163 -0.99 -3.70 -6.00
CA HIS A 163 -1.79 -4.84 -6.45
C HIS A 163 -0.95 -5.88 -7.21
N TYR A 164 -0.08 -5.45 -8.14
CA TYR A 164 0.80 -6.38 -8.85
C TYR A 164 1.79 -7.08 -7.92
N ILE A 165 2.42 -6.32 -7.03
CA ILE A 165 3.35 -6.89 -6.04
C ILE A 165 2.62 -7.88 -5.14
N TRP A 166 1.46 -7.50 -4.60
CA TRP A 166 0.67 -8.38 -3.74
C TRP A 166 0.23 -9.66 -4.46
N THR A 167 -0.29 -9.53 -5.69
CA THR A 167 -0.71 -10.67 -6.51
C THR A 167 0.43 -11.66 -6.69
N GLU A 168 1.63 -11.16 -6.99
CA GLU A 168 2.83 -11.98 -7.12
C GLU A 168 3.20 -12.67 -5.79
N MET A 169 3.20 -11.95 -4.68
CA MET A 169 3.51 -12.52 -3.35
C MET A 169 2.49 -13.59 -2.91
N THR A 170 1.23 -13.48 -3.33
CA THR A 170 0.18 -14.46 -2.99
C THR A 170 0.22 -15.76 -3.79
N GLN A 171 1.10 -15.91 -4.79
CA GLN A 171 1.21 -17.13 -5.58
C GLN A 171 1.86 -18.32 -4.84
N GLY A 172 2.21 -18.15 -3.56
CA GLY A 172 2.70 -19.24 -2.70
C GLY A 172 4.21 -19.49 -2.74
N ASN A 173 4.99 -18.58 -3.35
CA ASN A 173 6.45 -18.68 -3.36
C ASN A 173 7.12 -18.00 -2.15
N VAL A 174 6.30 -17.47 -1.22
CA VAL A 174 6.73 -16.68 -0.06
C VAL A 174 6.07 -17.24 1.19
N PHE A 175 6.81 -17.32 2.29
CA PHE A 175 6.24 -17.70 3.58
C PHE A 175 5.56 -16.50 4.22
N GLU A 176 4.26 -16.63 4.49
CA GLU A 176 3.45 -15.60 5.15
C GLU A 176 3.98 -15.36 6.58
N GLU A 177 4.04 -14.10 6.99
CA GLU A 177 4.53 -13.62 8.29
C GLU A 177 6.03 -13.83 8.61
N GLU A 178 6.76 -14.61 7.80
CA GLU A 178 8.23 -14.72 7.87
C GLU A 178 8.90 -13.75 6.88
N ASP A 179 8.53 -13.88 5.60
CA ASP A 179 9.09 -13.10 4.51
C ASP A 179 8.21 -11.88 4.22
N PHE A 180 6.90 -12.07 4.09
CA PHE A 180 5.94 -11.00 3.75
C PHE A 180 4.62 -11.08 4.51
N THR A 181 3.98 -9.94 4.69
CA THR A 181 2.59 -9.86 5.16
C THR A 181 1.65 -9.61 3.97
N THR A 182 0.82 -10.60 3.62
CA THR A 182 -0.18 -10.51 2.53
C THR A 182 -1.55 -10.03 3.02
N ASN A 183 -1.75 -9.88 4.34
CA ASN A 183 -3.02 -9.46 4.91
C ASN A 183 -3.42 -8.04 4.46
N LEU A 184 -4.64 -7.90 3.92
CA LEU A 184 -5.23 -6.64 3.44
C LEU A 184 -6.10 -5.94 4.50
N PHE A 185 -6.24 -6.51 5.71
CA PHE A 185 -6.95 -5.91 6.83
C PHE A 185 -8.39 -5.47 6.52
N GLY A 186 -9.10 -6.29 5.73
CA GLY A 186 -10.51 -6.07 5.36
C GLY A 186 -10.71 -5.20 4.11
N LEU A 187 -9.63 -4.68 3.52
CA LEU A 187 -9.66 -3.94 2.25
C LEU A 187 -9.44 -4.87 1.07
N SER A 188 -9.74 -4.37 -0.14
CA SER A 188 -9.48 -5.08 -1.38
C SER A 188 -8.87 -4.15 -2.42
N PHE A 189 -8.06 -4.72 -3.31
CA PHE A 189 -7.54 -4.02 -4.49
C PHE A 189 -8.46 -4.14 -5.71
N ASN A 190 -9.67 -4.68 -5.56
CA ASN A 190 -10.51 -5.07 -6.70
C ASN A 190 -11.20 -3.89 -7.40
N ASP A 191 -11.48 -2.79 -6.68
CA ASP A 191 -12.20 -1.62 -7.20
C ASP A 191 -11.34 -0.67 -8.04
N GLN A 192 -10.29 -1.19 -8.69
CA GLN A 192 -9.37 -0.40 -9.48
C GLN A 192 -9.80 -0.28 -10.94
N HIS A 193 -9.55 0.89 -11.52
CA HIS A 193 -9.65 1.07 -12.98
C HIS A 193 -8.73 0.11 -13.74
N PRO A 194 -9.07 -0.23 -15.00
CA PRO A 194 -8.21 -1.05 -15.85
C PRO A 194 -6.88 -0.33 -16.11
N ASP A 195 -5.82 -1.10 -16.35
CA ASP A 195 -4.45 -0.56 -16.46
C ASP A 195 -4.35 0.48 -17.58
N VAL A 196 -5.08 0.27 -18.69
CA VAL A 196 -5.16 1.21 -19.82
C VAL A 196 -5.67 2.59 -19.37
N ALA A 197 -6.67 2.64 -18.49
CA ALA A 197 -7.21 3.91 -17.99
C ALA A 197 -6.17 4.63 -17.10
N ILE A 198 -5.47 3.89 -16.24
CA ILE A 198 -4.41 4.46 -15.40
C ILE A 198 -3.25 4.99 -16.25
N PHE A 199 -2.81 4.26 -17.28
CA PHE A 199 -1.79 4.76 -18.19
C PHE A 199 -2.23 6.00 -18.97
N ASN A 200 -3.50 6.07 -19.41
CA ASN A 200 -4.05 7.26 -20.05
C ASN A 200 -4.08 8.47 -19.11
N ASP A 201 -4.42 8.27 -17.83
CA ASP A 201 -4.40 9.33 -16.81
C ASP A 201 -2.97 9.79 -16.52
N ILE A 202 -2.00 8.88 -16.49
CA ILE A 202 -0.56 9.18 -16.38
C ILE A 202 -0.09 10.01 -17.57
N ASP A 203 -0.43 9.61 -18.80
CA ASP A 203 -0.05 10.34 -20.01
C ASP A 203 -0.69 11.72 -20.08
N SER A 204 -1.95 11.82 -19.64
CA SER A 204 -2.65 13.09 -19.49
C SER A 204 -1.96 13.98 -18.44
N SER A 205 -1.55 13.40 -17.31
CA SER A 205 -0.79 14.11 -16.26
C SER A 205 0.55 14.64 -16.78
N VAL A 206 1.30 13.83 -17.52
CA VAL A 206 2.55 14.24 -18.18
C VAL A 206 2.29 15.39 -19.18
N MET A 207 1.23 15.31 -19.98
CA MET A 207 0.87 16.37 -20.92
C MET A 207 0.53 17.68 -20.20
N LEU A 208 -0.26 17.61 -19.13
CA LEU A 208 -0.66 18.78 -18.34
C LEU A 208 0.52 19.43 -17.62
N LEU A 209 1.43 18.63 -17.05
CA LEU A 209 2.66 19.15 -16.42
C LEU A 209 3.56 19.84 -17.44
N ASN A 210 3.75 19.26 -18.63
CA ASN A 210 4.51 19.90 -19.70
C ASN A 210 3.84 21.20 -20.19
N HIS A 211 2.51 21.25 -20.23
CA HIS A 211 1.79 22.48 -20.54
C HIS A 211 2.07 23.58 -19.49
N LEU A 212 2.01 23.25 -18.19
CA LEU A 212 2.33 24.18 -17.11
C LEU A 212 3.78 24.68 -17.21
N LEU A 213 4.74 23.82 -17.55
CA LEU A 213 6.15 24.22 -17.74
C LEU A 213 6.37 25.19 -18.91
N ASN A 214 5.45 25.25 -19.87
CA ASN A 214 5.50 26.21 -20.98
C ASN A 214 4.80 27.55 -20.66
N MET A 215 4.15 27.67 -19.49
CA MET A 215 3.55 28.91 -19.03
C MET A 215 4.57 29.78 -18.28
N ASP A 216 4.26 31.07 -18.12
CA ASP A 216 5.07 32.01 -17.34
C ASP A 216 4.94 31.71 -15.84
N LEU A 217 5.77 30.78 -15.34
CA LEU A 217 5.88 30.39 -13.94
C LEU A 217 7.13 30.97 -13.28
N SER A 218 7.13 31.07 -11.95
CA SER A 218 8.36 31.40 -11.22
C SER A 218 9.39 30.27 -11.37
N GLU A 219 10.69 30.61 -11.26
CA GLU A 219 11.78 29.64 -11.39
C GLU A 219 11.66 28.50 -10.36
N GLU A 220 11.20 28.82 -9.15
CA GLU A 220 10.97 27.87 -8.06
C GLU A 220 9.82 26.90 -8.38
N GLN A 221 8.67 27.42 -8.85
CA GLN A 221 7.53 26.59 -9.26
C GLN A 221 7.88 25.67 -10.43
N SER A 222 8.63 26.19 -11.42
CA SER A 222 9.10 25.40 -12.56
C SER A 222 10.00 24.25 -12.11
N LYS A 223 10.86 24.46 -11.10
CA LYS A 223 11.72 23.42 -10.53
C LYS A 223 10.89 22.32 -9.86
N ILE A 224 9.92 22.69 -9.03
CA ILE A 224 9.05 21.72 -8.33
C ILE A 224 8.22 20.90 -9.32
N ILE A 225 7.63 21.53 -10.34
CA ILE A 225 6.84 20.83 -11.36
C ILE A 225 7.70 19.85 -12.17
N LYS A 226 8.97 20.18 -12.46
CA LYS A 226 9.92 19.24 -13.08
C LYS A 226 10.19 18.02 -12.20
N GLU A 227 10.32 18.20 -10.88
CA GLU A 227 10.47 17.07 -9.96
C GLU A 227 9.19 16.22 -9.89
N ILE A 228 8.01 16.83 -9.85
CA ILE A 228 6.73 16.10 -9.91
C ILE A 228 6.64 15.29 -11.21
N LEU A 229 6.98 15.90 -12.35
CA LEU A 229 7.03 15.21 -13.64
C LEU A 229 7.98 14.01 -13.59
N ASN A 230 9.17 14.17 -13.00
CA ASN A 230 10.11 13.08 -12.79
C ASN A 230 9.50 11.94 -11.95
N ARG A 231 8.78 12.24 -10.85
CA ARG A 231 8.10 11.21 -10.03
C ARG A 231 7.01 10.47 -10.80
N ILE A 232 6.24 11.16 -11.63
CA ILE A 232 5.20 10.57 -12.48
C ILE A 232 5.85 9.65 -13.53
N GLU A 233 6.94 10.07 -14.17
CA GLU A 233 7.65 9.24 -15.15
C GLU A 233 8.28 7.99 -14.52
N ILE A 234 8.88 8.11 -13.33
CA ILE A 234 9.38 6.98 -12.55
C ILE A 234 8.23 6.00 -12.26
N ARG A 235 7.10 6.50 -11.77
CA ARG A 235 5.94 5.66 -11.45
C ARG A 235 5.38 4.97 -12.68
N LYS A 236 5.31 5.67 -13.83
CA LYS A 236 4.88 5.11 -15.11
C LYS A 236 5.74 3.93 -15.52
N SER A 237 7.06 4.13 -15.60
CA SER A 237 7.99 3.11 -16.05
C SER A 237 8.08 1.95 -15.06
N PHE A 238 7.99 2.22 -13.75
CA PHE A 238 7.92 1.15 -12.75
C PHE A 238 6.64 0.31 -12.88
N LEU A 239 5.46 0.95 -12.98
CA LEU A 239 4.19 0.23 -13.17
C LEU A 239 4.23 -0.60 -14.47
N LEU A 240 4.69 -0.02 -15.58
CA LEU A 240 4.80 -0.71 -16.85
C LEU A 240 5.73 -1.93 -16.78
N SER A 241 6.83 -1.84 -16.03
CA SER A 241 7.71 -3.00 -15.79
C SER A 241 6.98 -4.13 -15.04
N LEU A 242 6.16 -3.80 -14.04
CA LEU A 242 5.35 -4.78 -13.31
C LEU A 242 4.29 -5.43 -14.20
N VAL A 243 3.65 -4.66 -15.08
CA VAL A 243 2.71 -5.21 -16.07
C VAL A 243 3.42 -6.23 -16.97
N PHE A 244 4.59 -5.90 -17.52
CA PHE A 244 5.37 -6.83 -18.34
C PHE A 244 5.79 -8.09 -17.57
N PHE A 245 6.12 -7.96 -16.28
CA PHE A 245 6.43 -9.10 -15.44
C PHE A 245 5.23 -10.00 -15.15
N SER A 246 4.02 -9.43 -15.06
CA SER A 246 2.78 -10.20 -14.83
C SER A 246 2.34 -11.03 -16.05
N GLN A 247 2.93 -10.79 -17.23
CA GLN A 247 2.57 -11.50 -18.45
C GLN A 247 3.16 -12.91 -18.48
N VAL A 248 2.38 -13.83 -19.04
CA VAL A 248 2.73 -15.25 -19.16
C VAL A 248 4.05 -15.42 -19.94
N GLU A 249 4.89 -16.34 -19.47
CA GLU A 249 6.17 -16.76 -20.11
C GLU A 249 7.27 -15.69 -20.20
N GLY A 250 7.09 -14.48 -19.67
CA GLY A 250 8.12 -13.42 -19.70
C GLY A 250 8.55 -13.02 -21.10
N SER A 251 7.62 -13.13 -22.06
CA SER A 251 7.82 -12.70 -23.44
C SER A 251 8.27 -11.23 -23.56
N HIS A 252 8.01 -10.42 -22.54
CA HIS A 252 8.31 -8.99 -22.50
C HIS A 252 9.42 -8.58 -21.53
N LEU A 253 10.28 -9.52 -21.09
CA LEU A 253 11.43 -9.22 -20.23
C LEU A 253 12.40 -8.15 -20.80
N PRO A 254 12.71 -8.10 -22.12
CA PRO A 254 13.54 -7.02 -22.67
C PRO A 254 12.90 -5.64 -22.54
N GLN A 255 11.58 -5.55 -22.71
CA GLN A 255 10.82 -4.31 -22.55
C GLN A 255 10.80 -3.90 -21.07
N ALA A 256 10.58 -4.85 -20.16
CA ALA A 256 10.68 -4.61 -18.71
C ALA A 256 12.07 -4.05 -18.34
N ASN A 257 13.14 -4.61 -18.89
CA ASN A 257 14.50 -4.13 -18.65
C ASN A 257 14.72 -2.69 -19.16
N SER A 258 14.16 -2.36 -20.32
CA SER A 258 14.22 -1.00 -20.88
C SER A 258 13.56 0.01 -19.93
N GLU A 259 12.36 -0.32 -19.42
CA GLU A 259 11.65 0.54 -18.48
C GLU A 259 12.38 0.68 -17.14
N LEU A 260 12.92 -0.42 -16.59
CA LEU A 260 13.71 -0.39 -15.36
C LEU A 260 15.01 0.43 -15.53
N THR A 261 15.67 0.33 -16.68
CA THR A 261 16.86 1.14 -16.99
C THR A 261 16.50 2.62 -17.06
N LYS A 262 15.33 2.97 -17.61
CA LYS A 262 14.81 4.33 -17.60
C LYS A 262 14.57 4.82 -16.17
N VAL A 263 13.97 3.99 -15.30
CA VAL A 263 13.80 4.33 -13.88
C VAL A 263 15.17 4.61 -13.23
N ILE A 264 16.17 3.75 -13.43
CA ILE A 264 17.53 3.97 -12.89
C ILE A 264 18.09 5.31 -13.34
N SER A 265 17.92 5.70 -14.61
CA SER A 265 18.39 7.01 -15.09
C SER A 265 17.68 8.19 -14.43
N LEU A 266 16.37 8.08 -14.20
CA LEU A 266 15.55 9.12 -13.57
C LEU A 266 15.89 9.28 -12.07
N LEU A 267 16.32 8.21 -11.41
CA LEU A 267 16.73 8.21 -10.00
C LEU A 267 18.09 8.91 -9.73
N GLN A 268 18.94 9.11 -10.75
CA GLN A 268 20.31 9.62 -10.54
C GLN A 268 20.37 11.08 -10.05
N ASN A 269 19.39 11.92 -10.42
CA ASN A 269 19.41 13.37 -10.18
C ASN A 269 18.16 13.84 -9.44
N ILE A 270 17.69 13.08 -8.45
CA ILE A 270 16.49 13.43 -7.69
C ILE A 270 16.81 14.47 -6.61
N ASP A 271 16.03 15.54 -6.57
CA ASP A 271 15.99 16.49 -5.46
C ASP A 271 14.84 16.13 -4.50
N LEU A 272 15.17 15.76 -3.27
CA LEU A 272 14.22 15.42 -2.20
C LEU A 272 13.97 16.61 -1.24
N GLY A 273 14.66 17.74 -1.45
CA GLY A 273 14.57 18.90 -0.54
C GLY A 273 13.43 19.86 -0.83
N LEU A 274 12.71 19.69 -1.94
CA LEU A 274 11.68 20.63 -2.41
C LEU A 274 10.26 20.28 -1.92
N GLY A 275 10.05 19.07 -1.43
CA GLY A 275 8.75 18.61 -0.95
C GLY A 275 8.42 19.18 0.43
N LYS A 276 7.17 19.58 0.65
CA LYS A 276 6.64 19.95 1.96
C LYS A 276 5.87 18.78 2.55
N ASP A 277 6.23 18.37 3.77
CA ASP A 277 5.58 17.26 4.45
C ASP A 277 4.18 17.65 4.95
N ILE A 278 3.23 16.72 4.81
CA ILE A 278 1.88 16.84 5.38
C ILE A 278 1.62 15.60 6.24
N PRO A 279 1.97 15.64 7.53
CA PRO A 279 1.71 14.54 8.45
C PRO A 279 0.23 14.16 8.50
N GLU A 280 -0.68 15.13 8.33
CA GLU A 280 -2.12 14.92 8.36
C GLU A 280 -2.64 14.03 7.23
N ALA A 281 -1.94 13.96 6.08
CA ALA A 281 -2.30 13.07 4.97
C ALA A 281 -2.03 11.58 5.29
N PHE A 282 -1.30 11.30 6.37
CA PHE A 282 -0.91 9.97 6.78
C PHE A 282 -1.31 9.70 8.24
N ASP A 283 -2.29 8.83 8.45
CA ASP A 283 -2.73 8.42 9.78
C ASP A 283 -1.91 7.21 10.27
N PRO A 284 -1.00 7.38 11.26
CA PRO A 284 -0.23 6.26 11.80
C PRO A 284 -1.09 5.30 12.63
N ASN A 285 -2.31 5.69 13.03
CA ASN A 285 -3.22 4.90 13.84
C ASN A 285 -4.39 4.34 13.01
N ILE A 286 -4.28 4.31 11.68
CA ILE A 286 -5.32 3.83 10.79
C ILE A 286 -5.72 2.37 11.09
N ASN A 287 -4.80 1.59 11.63
CA ASN A 287 -5.00 0.20 12.05
C ASN A 287 -6.16 0.02 13.04
N ARG A 288 -6.61 1.08 13.72
CA ARG A 288 -7.78 1.05 14.60
C ARG A 288 -9.11 0.97 13.85
N LYS A 289 -9.13 1.46 12.61
CA LYS A 289 -10.31 1.44 11.73
C LYS A 289 -10.31 0.20 10.82
N LEU A 290 -9.20 -0.53 10.76
CA LEU A 290 -9.02 -1.71 9.93
C LEU A 290 -9.28 -2.99 10.74
N THR A 291 -9.67 -4.07 10.06
CA THR A 291 -9.88 -5.36 10.72
C THR A 291 -8.53 -6.01 11.00
N SER A 292 -7.96 -5.74 12.18
CA SER A 292 -6.72 -6.37 12.64
C SER A 292 -7.00 -7.50 13.62
N GLN A 293 -6.35 -8.64 13.42
CA GLN A 293 -6.32 -9.74 14.38
C GLN A 293 -5.02 -9.75 15.19
N THR A 294 -4.13 -8.80 14.94
CA THR A 294 -2.84 -8.69 15.60
C THR A 294 -2.67 -7.35 16.30
N PRO A 295 -2.00 -7.32 17.47
CA PRO A 295 -1.65 -6.08 18.14
C PRO A 295 -0.80 -5.18 17.24
N PRO A 296 -1.04 -3.85 17.23
CA PRO A 296 -0.26 -2.93 16.44
C PRO A 296 1.18 -2.85 16.93
N ARG A 297 2.13 -2.93 15.98
CA ARG A 297 3.54 -2.69 16.23
C ARG A 297 3.93 -1.34 15.60
N PRO A 298 4.52 -0.41 16.35
CA PRO A 298 5.02 0.82 15.76
C PRO A 298 6.14 0.51 14.76
N VAL A 299 6.04 1.07 13.56
CA VAL A 299 7.07 0.94 12.51
C VAL A 299 7.83 2.25 12.40
N GLU A 300 9.15 2.17 12.49
CA GLU A 300 10.04 3.30 12.22
C GLU A 300 10.31 3.37 10.71
N LEU A 301 9.77 4.39 10.05
CA LEU A 301 10.05 4.64 8.64
C LEU A 301 11.46 5.22 8.48
N VAL A 302 12.20 4.70 7.51
CA VAL A 302 13.51 5.23 7.13
C VAL A 302 13.38 6.59 6.42
N SER A 303 14.49 7.33 6.28
CA SER A 303 14.48 8.62 5.60
C SER A 303 14.12 8.49 4.11
N PRO A 304 13.58 9.54 3.47
CA PRO A 304 13.32 9.54 2.03
C PRO A 304 14.56 9.20 1.21
N GLU A 305 15.73 9.75 1.54
CA GLU A 305 16.98 9.52 0.82
C GLU A 305 17.37 8.04 0.84
N GLN A 306 17.27 7.41 2.01
CA GLN A 306 17.54 5.99 2.14
C GLN A 306 16.49 5.14 1.42
N SER A 307 15.21 5.55 1.45
CA SER A 307 14.12 4.87 0.73
C SER A 307 14.35 4.87 -0.78
N TYR A 308 14.70 6.03 -1.36
CA TYR A 308 15.00 6.17 -2.78
C TYR A 308 16.24 5.39 -3.19
N LYS A 309 17.24 5.30 -2.31
CA LYS A 309 18.42 4.45 -2.53
C LYS A 309 18.06 2.96 -2.54
N GLU A 310 17.28 2.49 -1.57
CA GLU A 310 16.81 1.09 -1.55
C GLU A 310 15.89 0.79 -2.74
N PHE A 311 15.06 1.74 -3.16
CA PHE A 311 14.27 1.63 -4.38
C PHE A 311 15.18 1.48 -5.61
N GLY A 312 16.20 2.32 -5.76
CA GLY A 312 17.19 2.19 -6.84
C GLY A 312 17.92 0.83 -6.83
N LEU A 313 18.25 0.31 -5.65
CA LEU A 313 18.82 -1.04 -5.52
C LEU A 313 17.82 -2.13 -5.94
N LEU A 314 16.55 -2.00 -5.56
CA LEU A 314 15.48 -2.90 -5.98
C LEU A 314 15.33 -2.91 -7.50
N ILE A 315 15.25 -1.74 -8.13
CA ILE A 315 15.14 -1.61 -9.59
C ILE A 315 16.38 -2.21 -10.29
N GLY A 316 17.58 -1.94 -9.78
CA GLY A 316 18.81 -2.54 -10.30
C GLY A 316 18.83 -4.07 -10.20
N ARG A 317 18.27 -4.63 -9.13
CA ARG A 317 18.11 -6.08 -8.97
C ARG A 317 17.10 -6.63 -9.99
N LEU A 318 15.94 -5.99 -10.14
CA LEU A 318 14.93 -6.37 -11.15
C LEU A 318 15.49 -6.34 -12.58
N ALA A 319 16.27 -5.29 -12.91
CA ALA A 319 16.92 -5.17 -14.21
C ALA A 319 17.93 -6.32 -14.44
N SER A 320 18.69 -6.69 -13.40
CA SER A 320 19.59 -7.83 -13.48
C SER A 320 18.86 -9.15 -13.73
N ILE A 321 17.63 -9.35 -13.22
CA ILE A 321 16.84 -10.56 -13.51
C ILE A 321 16.48 -10.64 -14.99
N CYS A 322 16.14 -9.51 -15.60
CA CYS A 322 15.76 -9.49 -17.01
C CYS A 322 16.89 -9.95 -17.95
N THR A 323 18.15 -9.96 -17.48
CA THR A 323 19.29 -10.45 -18.25
C THR A 323 19.45 -11.98 -18.24
N VAL A 324 18.64 -12.70 -17.46
CA VAL A 324 18.74 -14.16 -17.30
C VAL A 324 18.56 -14.92 -18.62
N VAL A 325 17.76 -14.38 -19.54
CA VAL A 325 17.56 -14.97 -20.89
C VAL A 325 18.83 -14.99 -21.75
N ASN A 326 19.86 -14.21 -21.40
CA ASN A 326 21.08 -14.09 -22.18
C ASN A 326 22.18 -15.11 -21.79
N PHE A 327 21.94 -15.97 -20.80
CA PHE A 327 22.94 -16.95 -20.38
C PHE A 327 22.91 -18.20 -21.25
N PRO A 328 24.02 -18.55 -21.95
CA PRO A 328 24.04 -19.64 -22.91
C PRO A 328 24.19 -21.03 -22.27
N SER A 329 24.47 -21.14 -20.96
CA SER A 329 24.70 -22.42 -20.30
C SER A 329 24.16 -22.46 -18.87
N VAL A 330 23.71 -23.64 -18.45
CA VAL A 330 23.21 -23.93 -17.09
C VAL A 330 24.28 -23.64 -16.04
N THR A 331 25.56 -23.93 -16.34
CA THR A 331 26.68 -23.65 -15.43
C THR A 331 26.85 -22.14 -15.21
N SER A 332 26.73 -21.32 -16.26
CA SER A 332 26.79 -19.87 -16.13
C SER A 332 25.63 -19.32 -15.31
N LEU A 333 24.43 -19.89 -15.49
CA LEU A 333 23.25 -19.54 -14.71
C LEU A 333 23.43 -19.94 -13.24
N MET A 334 23.94 -21.14 -12.95
CA MET A 334 24.20 -21.64 -11.60
C MET A 334 25.27 -20.81 -10.86
N VAL A 335 26.37 -20.43 -11.53
CA VAL A 335 27.40 -19.57 -10.91
C VAL A 335 26.82 -18.20 -10.55
N ARG A 336 26.03 -17.60 -11.45
CA ARG A 336 25.33 -16.34 -11.15
C ARG A 336 24.35 -16.52 -10.01
N PHE A 337 23.62 -17.64 -9.96
CA PHE A 337 22.67 -17.99 -8.91
C PHE A 337 23.32 -18.13 -7.53
N PHE A 338 24.45 -18.83 -7.41
CA PHE A 338 25.17 -18.97 -6.13
C PHE A 338 25.66 -17.62 -5.59
N PHE A 339 26.14 -16.74 -6.46
CA PHE A 339 26.50 -15.36 -6.07
C PHE A 339 25.28 -14.50 -5.70
N PHE A 340 24.11 -14.80 -6.27
CA PHE A 340 22.87 -14.07 -6.00
C PHE A 340 22.22 -14.50 -4.68
N PHE A 341 22.23 -15.80 -4.36
CA PHE A 341 21.56 -16.37 -3.19
C PHE A 341 22.26 -16.04 -1.86
N PHE A 342 23.59 -15.92 -1.86
CA PHE A 342 24.36 -15.70 -0.62
C PHE A 342 24.33 -14.26 -0.10
N PHE A 343 23.81 -13.31 -0.87
CA PHE A 343 23.91 -11.87 -0.56
C PHE A 343 22.57 -11.13 -0.39
N PHE A 344 21.41 -11.78 -0.57
CA PHE A 344 20.13 -11.06 -0.59
C PHE A 344 19.08 -11.57 0.40
N PHE A 345 18.74 -10.70 1.35
CA PHE A 345 17.61 -10.80 2.27
C PHE A 345 16.59 -9.72 1.90
N PHE A 346 16.01 -9.76 0.68
CA PHE A 346 14.96 -8.82 0.27
C PHE A 346 14.06 -9.44 -0.81
N LEU A 347 13.01 -10.08 -0.31
CA LEU A 347 11.66 -10.39 -0.81
C LEU A 347 11.32 -10.60 -2.30
N VAL A 348 11.83 -9.82 -3.25
CA VAL A 348 11.22 -9.78 -4.60
C VAL A 348 11.81 -10.81 -5.57
N LEU A 349 12.84 -11.56 -5.16
CA LEU A 349 13.65 -12.36 -6.09
C LEU A 349 13.52 -13.87 -6.00
N ARG A 350 12.77 -14.40 -5.04
CA ARG A 350 12.42 -15.83 -5.00
C ARG A 350 11.16 -16.15 -5.81
N VAL A 351 10.21 -15.22 -5.85
CA VAL A 351 8.88 -15.41 -6.45
C VAL A 351 8.96 -15.53 -7.97
N PHE A 352 9.67 -14.61 -8.63
CA PHE A 352 9.89 -14.68 -10.08
C PHE A 352 10.81 -15.83 -10.52
N PHE A 353 11.73 -16.27 -9.65
CA PHE A 353 12.78 -17.21 -10.06
C PHE A 353 12.31 -18.67 -10.07
N PHE A 354 11.40 -19.08 -9.17
CA PHE A 354 10.89 -20.46 -9.18
C PHE A 354 10.00 -20.71 -10.42
N PHE A 355 9.22 -19.71 -10.82
CA PHE A 355 8.36 -19.79 -12.01
C PHE A 355 9.18 -19.93 -13.32
N PHE A 356 10.23 -19.13 -13.50
CA PHE A 356 11.12 -19.24 -14.68
C PHE A 356 12.03 -20.46 -14.64
N PHE A 357 12.56 -20.82 -13.47
CA PHE A 357 13.43 -21.98 -13.35
C PHE A 357 12.68 -23.28 -13.68
N LEU A 358 11.44 -23.45 -13.22
CA LEU A 358 10.64 -24.63 -13.54
C LEU A 358 10.29 -24.69 -15.04
N LEU A 359 9.91 -23.55 -15.64
CA LEU A 359 9.53 -23.48 -17.05
C LEU A 359 10.73 -23.80 -17.97
N PHE A 360 11.92 -23.29 -17.63
CA PHE A 360 13.15 -23.52 -18.41
C PHE A 360 13.70 -24.94 -18.23
N PHE A 361 13.52 -25.54 -17.04
CA PHE A 361 13.91 -26.93 -16.78
C PHE A 361 13.02 -27.93 -17.55
N PHE A 362 11.71 -27.64 -17.69
CA PHE A 362 10.81 -28.47 -18.49
C PHE A 362 11.05 -28.36 -20.00
N PHE A 363 11.45 -27.19 -20.51
CA PHE A 363 11.70 -26.99 -21.94
C PHE A 363 12.98 -27.66 -22.47
N PHE A 364 13.91 -28.03 -21.59
CA PHE A 364 15.17 -28.70 -21.95
C PHE A 364 15.21 -30.20 -21.56
N LEU A 365 14.13 -30.73 -20.99
CA LEU A 365 13.98 -32.15 -20.65
C LEU A 365 13.20 -32.97 -21.71
N PHE A 366 12.81 -32.32 -22.80
CA PHE A 366 12.36 -32.92 -24.06
C PHE A 366 13.21 -32.37 -25.21
#